data_AF-A0ABD0RJ68-F1
#
_entry.id   AF-A0ABD0RJ68-F1
#
_cell.length_a   1.000
_cell.length_b   1.000
_cell.length_c   1.000
_cell.angle_alpha   90.00
_cell.angle_beta   90.00
_cell.angle_gamma   90.00
#
_symmetry.space_group_name_H-M   'P 1'
#
loop_
_entity.id
_entity.type
_entity.pdbx_description
1 polymer ?
#
loop_
_entity_poly.entity_id
_entity_poly.type
_entity_poly.pdbx_seq_one_letter_code
_entity_poly.pdbx_strand_id
1 'polypeptide(L)' 'SDYMVGSYGPRPNEYEFLTPLEEAPKGMLARGTYNIKSKFTDDDKHDHLSWEWNLNIKKDWKD' A
#
# COMPACT_ATOMS: atom_id res chain seq x y z
N SER A 1 -1.78 7.24 3.76
CA SER A 1 -2.78 7.35 2.70
C SER A 1 -3.74 6.21 2.87
N ASP A 2 -5.03 6.48 2.77
CA ASP A 2 -6.07 5.48 2.97
C ASP A 2 -6.83 5.30 1.65
N TYR A 3 -7.13 4.06 1.27
CA TYR A 3 -7.90 3.74 0.08
C TYR A 3 -9.15 2.97 0.47
N MET A 4 -10.32 3.53 0.19
CA MET A 4 -11.60 2.86 0.39
C MET A 4 -11.80 1.81 -0.71
N VAL A 5 -11.64 0.54 -0.36
CA VAL A 5 -11.84 -0.58 -1.29
C VAL A 5 -13.32 -0.91 -1.48
N GLY A 6 -14.20 -0.51 -0.55
CA GLY A 6 -15.64 -0.77 -0.58
C GLY A 6 -16.05 -2.02 0.20
N SER A 7 -17.32 -2.42 0.03
CA SER A 7 -17.91 -3.59 0.70
C SER A 7 -18.00 -4.78 -0.26
N TYR A 8 -17.49 -5.93 0.16
CA TYR A 8 -17.47 -7.16 -0.64
C TYR A 8 -18.18 -8.30 0.10
N GLY A 9 -19.05 -9.02 -0.61
CA GLY A 9 -19.70 -10.22 -0.08
C GLY A 9 -18.78 -11.45 -0.14
N PRO A 10 -19.08 -12.54 0.60
CA PRO A 10 -18.30 -13.77 0.50
C PRO A 10 -18.45 -14.44 -0.87
N ARG A 11 -17.34 -14.85 -1.48
CA ARG A 11 -17.32 -15.72 -2.68
C ARG A 11 -16.07 -16.63 -2.68
N PRO A 12 -16.05 -17.73 -3.46
CA PRO A 12 -14.89 -18.64 -3.50
C PRO A 12 -13.61 -18.04 -4.11
N ASN A 13 -13.74 -17.02 -4.95
CA ASN A 13 -12.64 -16.38 -5.67
C ASN A 13 -12.22 -15.06 -5.02
N GLU A 14 -10.94 -14.71 -5.11
CA GLU A 14 -10.38 -13.44 -4.61
C GLU A 14 -10.96 -12.21 -5.32
N TYR A 15 -10.93 -11.07 -4.64
CA TYR A 15 -11.32 -9.77 -5.18
C TYR A 15 -10.08 -9.00 -5.62
N GLU A 16 -10.16 -8.35 -6.78
CA GLU A 16 -9.12 -7.46 -7.29
C GLU A 16 -9.58 -6.01 -7.16
N PHE A 17 -8.69 -5.16 -6.67
CA PHE A 17 -8.90 -3.72 -6.58
C PHE A 17 -7.63 -3.00 -7.03
N LEU A 18 -7.78 -2.00 -7.89
CA LEU A 18 -6.68 -1.18 -8.39
C LEU A 18 -6.77 0.21 -7.76
N THR A 19 -5.71 0.61 -7.05
CA THR A 19 -5.60 1.98 -6.55
C THR A 19 -5.43 2.96 -7.71
N PRO A 20 -5.80 4.25 -7.54
CA PRO A 20 -5.45 5.29 -8.49
C PRO A 20 -3.94 5.35 -8.74
N LEU A 21 -3.56 5.91 -9.90
CA LEU A 21 -2.15 6.10 -10.24
C LEU A 21 -1.49 7.07 -9.25
N GLU A 22 -0.34 6.68 -8.71
CA GLU A 22 0.50 7.53 -7.87
C GLU A 22 1.92 7.64 -8.42
N GLU A 23 2.53 8.80 -8.25
CA GLU A 23 3.89 9.06 -8.68
C GLU A 23 4.86 8.97 -7.49
N ALA A 24 5.92 8.17 -7.63
CA ALA A 24 6.96 8.07 -6.61
C ALA A 24 7.67 9.42 -6.40
N PRO A 25 8.00 9.81 -5.16
CA PRO A 25 8.65 11.08 -4.90
C PRO A 25 10.05 11.12 -5.53
N LYS A 26 10.41 12.29 -6.08
CA LYS A 26 11.65 12.51 -6.83
C LYS A 26 12.56 13.52 -6.13
N GLY A 27 13.83 13.52 -6.53
CA GLY A 27 14.85 14.44 -6.02
C GLY A 27 15.78 13.81 -5.00
N MET A 28 16.91 14.46 -4.75
CA MET A 28 17.97 13.91 -3.90
C MET A 28 17.53 13.70 -2.45
N LEU A 29 16.65 14.56 -1.93
CA LEU A 29 16.14 14.49 -0.55
C LEU A 29 15.10 13.37 -0.34
N ALA A 30 14.40 12.95 -1.40
CA ALA A 30 13.40 11.89 -1.35
C ALA A 30 13.98 10.49 -1.66
N ARG A 31 15.30 10.38 -1.86
CA ARG A 31 15.95 9.08 -2.04
C ARG A 31 16.36 8.54 -0.68
N GLY A 32 16.08 7.27 -0.42
CA GLY A 32 16.34 6.65 0.86
C GLY A 32 15.47 5.42 1.11
N THR A 33 15.59 4.86 2.31
CA THR A 33 14.74 3.75 2.77
C THR A 33 13.57 4.30 3.56
N TYR A 34 12.36 3.94 3.13
CA TYR A 34 11.10 4.24 3.78
C TYR A 34 10.59 2.98 4.46
N ASN A 35 10.38 3.04 5.77
CA ASN A 35 9.65 2.01 6.48
C ASN A 35 8.14 2.33 6.40
N ILE A 36 7.39 1.43 5.76
CA ILE A 36 5.97 1.60 5.48
C ILE A 36 5.20 0.64 6.37
N LYS A 37 4.21 1.17 7.08
CA LYS A 37 3.25 0.39 7.86
C LYS A 37 1.94 0.35 7.10
N SER A 38 1.42 -0.85 6.86
CA SER A 38 0.19 -1.10 6.12
C SER A 38 -0.80 -1.85 6.99
N LYS A 39 -2.08 -1.51 6.83
CA LYS A 39 -3.18 -2.07 7.61
C LYS A 39 -4.42 -2.23 6.73
N PHE A 40 -5.06 -3.39 6.80
CA PHE A 40 -6.41 -3.62 6.29
C PHE A 40 -7.40 -3.56 7.46
N THR A 41 -8.40 -2.67 7.34
CA THR A 41 -9.44 -2.43 8.35
C THR A 41 -10.75 -2.06 7.65
N ASP A 42 -11.85 -2.12 8.40
CA ASP A 42 -13.19 -1.72 7.96
C ASP A 42 -13.82 -0.69 8.91
N ASP A 43 -15.07 -0.28 8.61
CA ASP A 43 -15.84 0.68 9.41
C ASP A 43 -16.15 0.18 10.83
N ASP A 44 -16.11 -1.14 11.06
CA ASP A 44 -16.26 -1.79 12.36
C ASP A 44 -14.95 -1.78 13.19
N LYS A 45 -13.87 -1.22 12.63
CA LYS A 45 -12.53 -1.14 13.23
C LYS A 45 -11.87 -2.50 13.45
N HIS A 46 -12.26 -3.52 12.69
CA HIS A 46 -11.60 -4.82 12.75
C HIS A 46 -10.21 -4.74 12.11
N ASP A 47 -9.19 -5.25 12.79
CA ASP A 47 -7.82 -5.35 12.24
C ASP A 47 -7.67 -6.67 11.48
N HIS A 48 -7.95 -6.66 10.19
CA HIS A 48 -7.87 -7.86 9.35
C HIS A 48 -6.42 -8.31 9.15
N LEU A 49 -5.51 -7.35 8.94
CA LEU A 49 -4.08 -7.59 8.79
C LEU A 49 -3.31 -6.29 8.96
N SER A 50 -2.21 -6.32 9.71
CA SER A 50 -1.26 -5.22 9.85
C SER A 50 0.17 -5.73 9.65
N TRP A 51 0.97 -5.03 8.84
CA TRP A 51 2.34 -5.42 8.52
C TRP A 51 3.24 -4.21 8.23
N GLU A 52 4.55 -4.45 8.24
CA GLU A 52 5.56 -3.45 7.90
C GLU A 52 6.47 -3.96 6.79
N TRP A 53 6.92 -3.06 5.92
CA TRP A 53 7.83 -3.36 4.83
C TRP A 53 8.71 -2.15 4.50
N ASN A 54 9.79 -2.37 3.76
CA ASN A 54 10.74 -1.31 3.42
C ASN A 54 10.71 -1.03 1.92
N LEU A 55 10.56 0.24 1.54
CA LEU A 55 10.67 0.72 0.17
C LEU A 55 11.95 1.56 0.04
N ASN A 56 12.83 1.24 -0.89
CA ASN A 56 14.06 2.01 -1.10
C ASN A 56 13.98 2.81 -2.40
N ILE A 57 13.89 4.13 -2.33
CA ILE A 57 13.82 5.00 -3.51
C ILE A 57 15.23 5.35 -3.98
N LYS A 58 15.56 4.93 -5.22
CA LYS A 58 16.86 5.16 -5.86
C LYS A 58 16.72 6.01 -7.13
N LYS A 59 17.85 6.54 -7.60
CA LYS A 59 17.92 7.21 -8.91
C LYS A 59 17.72 6.22 -10.06
N ASP A 60 18.42 5.10 -9.97
CA ASP A 60 18.44 4.04 -10.96
C ASP A 60 18.11 2.73 -10.23
N TRP A 61 17.21 1.94 -10.82
CA TRP A 61 16.86 0.61 -10.33
C TRP A 61 17.73 -0.40 -11.08
N LYS A 62 18.46 -1.23 -10.32
CA LYS A 62 19.16 -2.39 -10.90
C LYS A 62 18.22 -3.59 -10.77
N ASP A 63 18.27 -4.49 -11.75
CA ASP A 63 17.70 -5.84 -11.63
C ASP A 63 18.37 -6.61 -10.48
#